data_AF-A0A7W9W682-F1
#
_entry.id   AF-A0A7W9W682-F1
#
_cell.length_a   1.000
_cell.length_b   1.000
_cell.length_c   1.000
_cell.angle_alpha   90.00
_cell.angle_beta   90.00
_cell.angle_gamma   90.00
#
_symmetry.space_group_name_H-M   'P 1'
#
loop_
_entity.id
_entity.type
_entity.pdbx_description
1 polymer ?
#
loop_
_entity_poly.entity_id
_entity_poly.type
_entity_poly.pdbx_seq_one_letter_code
_entity_poly.pdbx_strand_id
1 'polypeptide(L)'
;MLTVQDYVRRYFDMRAAQLLDAPPEIRAEFTFRETPQPPKPLQALESRLPVALPATFRTYLTCGSFAAIEAGDYMLPGVPKDDPLTLAETFLLCNELWPLGYLQFGCGPCGDPLCFDIAQATQSTDYPIVCIDHDQAPHNAWQNREALQPACQTVAPSFLALLAKLCDPREI
;
A
#
# COMPACT_ATOMS: atom_id res chain seq x y z
N MET A 1 -3.13 4.45 20.68
CA MET A 1 -2.89 3.67 19.46
C MET A 1 -2.73 4.66 18.33
N LEU A 2 -1.71 4.52 17.48
CA LEU A 2 -1.51 5.45 16.36
C LEU A 2 -2.51 5.15 15.26
N THR A 3 -3.01 6.19 14.61
CA THR A 3 -3.89 6.10 13.44
C THR A 3 -3.09 5.94 12.15
N VAL A 4 -3.77 5.63 11.04
CA VAL A 4 -3.15 5.63 9.71
C VAL A 4 -2.49 6.98 9.39
N GLN A 5 -3.18 8.08 9.70
CA GLN A 5 -2.65 9.42 9.48
C GLN A 5 -1.38 9.68 10.30
N ASP A 6 -1.34 9.23 11.56
CA ASP A 6 -0.16 9.37 12.42
C ASP A 6 1.05 8.62 11.85
N TYR A 7 0.86 7.41 11.31
CA TYR A 7 1.94 6.66 10.67
C TYR A 7 2.43 7.32 9.39
N VAL A 8 1.52 7.77 8.52
CA VAL A 8 1.90 8.47 7.29
C VAL A 8 2.70 9.72 7.62
N ARG A 9 2.21 10.56 8.55
CA ARG A 9 2.95 11.75 8.98
C ARG A 9 4.33 11.39 9.54
N ARG A 10 4.39 10.40 10.43
CA ARG A 10 5.65 9.94 11.04
C ARG A 10 6.67 9.47 10.00
N TYR A 11 6.23 8.75 8.96
CA TYR A 11 7.10 8.34 7.87
C TYR A 11 7.73 9.56 7.18
N PHE A 12 6.91 10.56 6.82
CA PHE A 12 7.41 11.76 6.15
C PHE A 12 8.29 12.64 7.07
N ASP A 13 7.94 12.77 8.35
CA ASP A 13 8.77 13.47 9.33
C ASP A 13 10.16 12.81 9.47
N MET A 14 10.20 11.47 9.52
CA MET A 14 11.45 10.71 9.57
C MET A 14 12.29 10.91 8.30
N ARG A 15 11.68 10.86 7.11
CA ARG A 15 12.37 11.10 5.83
C ARG A 15 12.88 12.52 5.71
N ALA A 16 12.07 13.51 6.08
CA ALA A 16 12.49 14.91 6.08
C ALA A 16 13.69 15.16 7.01
N ALA A 17 13.74 14.49 8.17
CA ALA A 17 14.87 14.56 9.10
C ALA A 17 16.15 13.91 8.55
N GLN A 18 16.05 12.96 7.62
CA GLN A 18 17.21 12.35 6.93
C GLN A 18 17.73 13.22 5.78
N LEU A 19 16.93 14.19 5.32
CA LEU A 19 17.23 15.05 4.17
C LEU A 19 17.59 16.49 4.58
N LEU A 20 18.14 16.70 5.78
CA LEU A 20 18.42 18.04 6.29
C LEU A 20 19.33 18.87 5.36
N ASP A 21 20.29 18.21 4.72
CA ASP A 21 21.24 18.83 3.78
C ASP A 21 20.70 18.95 2.34
N ALA A 22 19.51 18.40 2.05
CA ALA A 22 18.90 18.49 0.74
C ALA A 22 18.31 19.90 0.47
N PRO A 23 18.27 20.35 -0.80
CA PRO A 23 17.63 21.61 -1.15
C PRO A 23 16.17 21.70 -0.68
N PRO A 24 15.66 22.90 -0.33
CA PRO A 24 14.28 23.08 0.12
C PRO A 24 13.22 22.47 -0.80
N GLU A 25 13.43 22.54 -2.11
CA GLU A 25 12.57 21.96 -3.14
C GLU A 25 12.46 20.44 -3.02
N ILE A 26 13.58 19.74 -2.79
CA ILE A 26 13.60 18.29 -2.58
C ILE A 26 12.90 17.96 -1.27
N ARG A 27 13.15 18.71 -0.20
CA ARG A 27 12.47 18.48 1.10
C ARG A 27 10.96 18.72 1.03
N ALA A 28 10.51 19.63 0.19
CA ALA A 28 9.08 19.93 0.00
C ALA A 28 8.30 18.75 -0.61
N GLU A 29 8.96 17.86 -1.36
CA GLU A 29 8.37 16.64 -1.91
C GLU A 29 8.10 15.59 -0.81
N PHE A 30 8.88 15.60 0.27
CA PHE A 30 8.71 14.72 1.44
C PHE A 30 7.85 15.33 2.54
N THR A 31 6.89 16.17 2.18
CA THR A 31 5.99 16.83 3.14
C THR A 31 4.60 16.20 3.09
N PHE A 32 4.15 15.64 4.22
CA PHE A 32 2.75 15.30 4.41
C PHE A 32 1.91 16.56 4.60
N ARG A 33 0.80 16.67 3.86
CA ARG A 33 -0.14 17.79 3.97
C ARG A 33 -1.51 17.26 4.36
N GLU A 34 -2.08 17.78 5.45
CA GLU A 34 -3.46 17.50 5.86
C GLU A 34 -4.45 18.19 4.94
N THR A 35 -4.64 17.63 3.76
CA THR A 35 -5.62 18.09 2.79
C THR A 35 -6.44 16.88 2.37
N PRO A 36 -7.53 16.57 3.10
CA PRO A 36 -8.32 15.37 2.84
C PRO A 36 -8.85 15.34 1.41
N GLN A 37 -8.82 14.16 0.80
CA GLN A 37 -9.34 13.98 -0.55
C GLN A 37 -10.86 13.91 -0.55
N PRO A 38 -11.56 14.49 -1.55
CA PRO A 38 -13.01 14.36 -1.66
C PRO A 38 -13.41 12.89 -1.86
N PRO A 39 -14.57 12.45 -1.36
CA PRO A 39 -14.96 11.04 -1.36
C PRO A 39 -15.38 10.49 -2.74
N LYS A 40 -15.76 11.37 -3.68
CA LYS A 40 -16.37 10.96 -4.97
C LYS A 40 -15.42 10.17 -5.89
N PRO A 41 -14.14 10.56 -6.08
CA PRO A 41 -13.19 9.75 -6.86
C PRO A 41 -12.98 8.36 -6.28
N LEU A 42 -12.90 8.26 -4.95
CA LEU A 42 -12.69 6.98 -4.27
C LEU A 42 -13.89 6.03 -4.42
N GLN A 43 -15.11 6.56 -4.31
CA GLN A 43 -16.32 5.76 -4.56
C GLN A 43 -16.38 5.21 -5.99
N ALA A 44 -15.97 6.01 -6.98
CA ALA A 44 -15.90 5.57 -8.37
C ALA A 44 -14.89 4.43 -8.56
N LEU A 45 -13.71 4.54 -7.95
CA LEU A 45 -12.72 3.46 -7.92
C LEU A 45 -13.28 2.19 -7.26
N GLU A 46 -13.83 2.30 -6.05
CA GLU A 46 -14.34 1.16 -5.29
C GLU A 46 -15.46 0.40 -5.99
N SER A 47 -16.28 1.08 -6.79
CA SER A 47 -17.34 0.44 -7.60
C SER A 47 -16.82 -0.54 -8.66
N ARG A 48 -15.52 -0.49 -8.97
CA ARG A 48 -14.85 -1.32 -9.97
C ARG A 48 -14.05 -2.47 -9.36
N LEU A 49 -13.90 -2.51 -8.03
CA LEU A 49 -13.10 -3.50 -7.33
C LEU A 49 -13.91 -4.77 -7.04
N PRO A 50 -13.24 -5.94 -6.91
CA PRO A 50 -13.93 -7.20 -6.59
C PRO A 50 -14.47 -7.23 -5.16
N VAL A 51 -13.90 -6.41 -4.26
CA VAL A 51 -14.31 -6.23 -2.87
C VAL A 51 -14.15 -4.77 -2.46
N ALA A 52 -14.83 -4.36 -1.38
CA ALA A 52 -14.61 -3.06 -0.78
C ALA A 52 -13.18 -2.95 -0.22
N LEU A 53 -12.59 -1.75 -0.29
CA LEU A 53 -11.28 -1.51 0.33
C LEU A 53 -11.36 -1.63 1.86
N PRO A 54 -10.31 -2.15 2.51
CA PRO A 54 -10.18 -2.06 3.96
C PRO A 54 -10.31 -0.63 4.46
N ALA A 55 -10.97 -0.44 5.61
CA ALA A 55 -11.18 0.89 6.19
C ALA A 55 -9.85 1.64 6.46
N THR A 56 -8.81 0.90 6.84
CA THR A 56 -7.45 1.42 7.07
C THR A 56 -6.82 1.94 5.78
N PHE A 57 -6.94 1.19 4.68
CA PHE A 57 -6.44 1.62 3.38
C PHE A 57 -7.28 2.76 2.77
N ARG A 58 -8.60 2.74 2.95
CA ARG A 58 -9.47 3.86 2.58
C ARG A 58 -9.05 5.16 3.30
N THR A 59 -8.73 5.05 4.59
CA THR A 59 -8.21 6.19 5.38
C THR A 59 -6.88 6.68 4.81
N TYR A 60 -5.98 5.78 4.43
CA TYR A 60 -4.70 6.13 3.81
C TYR A 60 -4.84 6.95 2.53
N LEU A 61 -5.74 6.55 1.63
CA LEU A 61 -6.00 7.26 0.37
C LEU A 61 -6.70 8.62 0.55
N THR A 62 -7.15 8.95 1.76
CA THR A 62 -7.98 10.13 2.03
C THR A 62 -7.43 11.05 3.11
N CYS A 63 -6.42 10.64 3.88
CA CYS A 63 -5.96 11.37 5.07
C CYS A 63 -5.16 12.63 4.76
N GLY A 64 -4.74 12.83 3.52
CA GLY A 64 -4.00 14.02 3.13
C GLY A 64 -3.47 13.96 1.71
N SER A 65 -2.38 14.70 1.49
CA SER A 65 -1.59 14.63 0.27
C SER A 65 -0.11 14.42 0.59
N PHE A 66 0.51 13.49 -0.13
CA PHE A 66 1.87 13.04 0.11
C PHE A 66 2.43 12.27 -1.10
N ALA A 67 3.76 12.20 -1.22
CA ALA A 67 4.44 11.39 -2.24
C ALA A 67 4.32 9.88 -1.96
N ALA A 68 4.86 9.01 -2.81
CA ALA A 68 4.89 7.57 -2.51
C ALA A 68 5.68 7.29 -1.21
N ILE A 69 5.29 6.24 -0.50
CA ILE A 69 6.08 5.72 0.63
C ILE A 69 7.01 4.67 0.06
N GLU A 70 8.32 4.90 0.18
CA GLU A 70 9.38 3.99 -0.27
C GLU A 70 10.20 3.58 0.96
N ALA A 71 10.04 2.34 1.42
CA ALA A 71 10.63 1.85 2.66
C ALA A 71 11.27 0.47 2.44
N GLY A 72 12.60 0.47 2.35
CA GLY A 72 13.36 -0.69 1.90
C GLY A 72 12.97 -1.04 0.47
N ASP A 73 12.59 -2.29 0.26
CA ASP A 73 12.15 -2.82 -1.03
C ASP A 73 10.64 -2.65 -1.28
N TYR A 74 9.89 -2.02 -0.37
CA TYR A 74 8.45 -1.83 -0.51
C TYR A 74 8.10 -0.42 -0.94
N MET A 75 7.09 -0.31 -1.82
CA MET A 75 6.49 0.94 -2.23
C MET A 75 4.96 0.92 -2.07
N LEU A 76 4.43 1.97 -1.43
CA LEU A 76 2.99 2.25 -1.33
C LEU A 76 2.61 3.49 -2.16
N PRO A 77 1.41 3.51 -2.76
CA PRO A 77 1.00 4.56 -3.66
C PRO A 77 0.85 5.89 -2.93
N GLY A 78 1.55 6.92 -3.43
CA GLY A 78 1.35 8.29 -2.96
C GLY A 78 -0.03 8.83 -3.29
N VAL A 79 -0.41 9.91 -2.61
CA VAL A 79 -1.67 10.64 -2.81
C VAL A 79 -1.33 12.10 -3.17
N PRO A 80 -0.81 12.38 -4.37
CA PRO A 80 -0.47 13.74 -4.76
C PRO A 80 -1.74 14.58 -4.90
N LYS A 81 -1.64 15.88 -4.63
CA LYS A 81 -2.80 16.78 -4.56
C LYS A 81 -3.62 16.81 -5.86
N ASP A 82 -2.91 16.81 -6.99
CA ASP A 82 -3.52 17.02 -8.31
C ASP A 82 -4.02 15.71 -8.94
N ASP A 83 -3.50 14.57 -8.49
CA ASP A 83 -3.82 13.25 -9.04
C ASP A 83 -3.80 12.13 -7.97
N PRO A 84 -4.69 12.21 -6.97
CA PRO A 84 -4.56 11.49 -5.70
C PRO A 84 -4.69 9.97 -5.80
N LEU A 85 -5.26 9.44 -6.89
CA LEU A 85 -5.60 8.02 -6.99
C LEU A 85 -4.86 7.29 -8.12
N THR A 86 -4.24 7.96 -9.09
CA THR A 86 -3.73 7.28 -10.31
C THR A 86 -2.78 6.12 -10.03
N LEU A 87 -1.84 6.28 -9.09
CA LEU A 87 -0.92 5.18 -8.75
C LEU A 87 -1.64 4.06 -7.99
N ALA A 88 -2.55 4.40 -7.07
CA ALA A 88 -3.37 3.41 -6.39
C ALA A 88 -4.30 2.66 -7.36
N GLU A 89 -4.89 3.35 -8.34
CA GLU A 89 -5.70 2.75 -9.40
C GLU A 89 -4.88 1.78 -10.25
N THR A 90 -3.66 2.16 -10.61
CA THR A 90 -2.75 1.30 -11.38
C THR A 90 -2.54 -0.05 -10.69
N PHE A 91 -2.34 -0.05 -9.37
CA PHE A 91 -2.21 -1.29 -8.60
C PHE A 91 -3.54 -2.01 -8.39
N LEU A 92 -4.55 -1.30 -7.91
CA LEU A 92 -5.83 -1.91 -7.51
C LEU A 92 -6.59 -2.52 -8.68
N LEU A 93 -6.41 -1.99 -9.88
CA LEU A 93 -7.09 -2.43 -11.11
C LEU A 93 -6.28 -3.45 -11.92
N CYS A 94 -5.11 -3.86 -11.42
CA CYS A 94 -4.40 -5.07 -11.86
C CYS A 94 -5.28 -6.28 -11.51
N ASN A 95 -6.08 -6.74 -12.47
CA ASN A 95 -7.19 -7.66 -12.23
C ASN A 95 -6.79 -9.13 -12.35
N GLU A 96 -5.57 -9.41 -12.79
CA GLU A 96 -5.02 -10.74 -12.99
C GLU A 96 -5.01 -11.56 -11.69
N LEU A 97 -4.85 -10.87 -10.55
CA LEU A 97 -4.77 -11.48 -9.23
C LEU A 97 -6.13 -11.61 -8.52
N TRP A 98 -7.18 -10.94 -9.01
CA TRP A 98 -8.49 -10.95 -8.37
C TRP A 98 -9.12 -12.35 -8.32
N PRO A 99 -9.09 -13.18 -9.40
CA PRO A 99 -9.64 -14.54 -9.35
C PRO A 99 -8.91 -15.44 -8.35
N LEU A 100 -7.66 -15.09 -7.99
CA LEU A 100 -6.85 -15.82 -7.03
C LEU A 100 -7.08 -15.33 -5.59
N GLY A 101 -7.95 -14.35 -5.38
CA GLY A 101 -8.25 -13.81 -4.06
C GLY A 101 -7.16 -12.88 -3.52
N TYR A 102 -6.46 -12.17 -4.41
CA TYR A 102 -5.50 -11.13 -4.04
C TYR A 102 -5.88 -9.79 -4.68
N LEU A 103 -5.70 -8.70 -3.93
CA LEU A 103 -5.92 -7.34 -4.41
C LEU A 103 -4.63 -6.54 -4.22
N GLN A 104 -3.90 -6.30 -5.31
CA GLN A 104 -2.64 -5.55 -5.28
C GLN A 104 -2.89 -4.09 -4.93
N PHE A 105 -2.06 -3.52 -4.06
CA PHE A 105 -2.14 -2.11 -3.69
C PHE A 105 -0.78 -1.40 -3.65
N GLY A 106 0.31 -2.13 -3.88
CA GLY A 106 1.68 -1.60 -3.96
C GLY A 106 2.61 -2.61 -4.61
N CYS A 107 3.91 -2.42 -4.43
CA CYS A 107 4.92 -3.38 -4.85
C CYS A 107 5.96 -3.64 -3.76
N GLY A 108 6.51 -4.84 -3.77
CA GLY A 108 7.63 -5.28 -2.96
C GLY A 108 8.93 -5.39 -3.78
N PRO A 109 9.89 -6.19 -3.30
CA PRO A 109 11.17 -6.41 -3.97
C PRO A 109 11.01 -6.75 -5.45
N CYS A 110 11.87 -6.19 -6.30
CA CYS A 110 11.86 -6.43 -7.75
C CYS A 110 10.52 -6.12 -8.46
N GLY A 111 9.62 -5.36 -7.82
CA GLY A 111 8.28 -5.08 -8.38
C GLY A 111 7.24 -6.15 -8.06
N ASP A 112 7.53 -7.07 -7.12
CA ASP A 112 6.62 -8.12 -6.68
C ASP A 112 5.27 -7.56 -6.23
N PRO A 113 4.14 -8.22 -6.54
CA PRO A 113 2.84 -7.75 -6.11
C PRO A 113 2.71 -7.73 -4.58
N LEU A 114 2.49 -6.54 -4.00
CA LEU A 114 2.11 -6.38 -2.60
C LEU A 114 0.58 -6.29 -2.52
N CYS A 115 -0.04 -7.28 -1.88
CA CYS A 115 -1.48 -7.53 -1.99
C CYS A 115 -2.17 -7.68 -0.63
N PHE A 116 -3.45 -7.30 -0.61
CA PHE A 116 -4.40 -7.81 0.36
C PHE A 116 -4.76 -9.25 0.00
N ASP A 117 -4.64 -10.19 0.93
CA ASP A 117 -5.20 -11.54 0.76
C ASP A 117 -6.70 -11.54 1.09
N ILE A 118 -7.50 -11.15 0.09
CA ILE A 118 -8.95 -10.95 0.23
C ILE A 118 -9.72 -12.26 0.41
N ALA A 119 -9.11 -13.42 0.15
CA ALA A 119 -9.69 -14.72 0.47
C ALA A 119 -9.56 -15.07 1.97
N GLN A 120 -8.63 -14.43 2.69
CA GLN A 120 -8.39 -14.65 4.12
C GLN A 120 -8.86 -13.45 4.95
N ALA A 121 -10.14 -13.08 4.82
CA ALA A 121 -10.73 -12.01 5.62
C ALA A 121 -10.58 -12.30 7.13
N THR A 122 -10.01 -11.35 7.87
CA THR A 122 -9.93 -11.44 9.33
C THR A 122 -11.20 -10.87 9.98
N GLN A 123 -11.42 -11.17 11.27
CA GLN A 123 -12.56 -10.64 12.03
C GLN A 123 -12.60 -9.10 12.11
N SER A 124 -11.47 -8.41 11.86
CA SER A 124 -11.33 -6.97 11.99
C SER A 124 -11.61 -6.18 10.71
N THR A 125 -12.26 -6.75 9.70
CA THR A 125 -12.53 -6.09 8.38
C THR A 125 -11.27 -5.65 7.63
N ASP A 126 -10.12 -6.23 7.98
CA ASP A 126 -8.83 -6.00 7.31
C ASP A 126 -8.31 -7.35 6.79
N TYR A 127 -7.35 -7.30 5.87
CA TYR A 127 -6.78 -8.48 5.23
C TYR A 127 -5.29 -8.62 5.60
N PRO A 128 -4.77 -9.85 5.68
CA PRO A 128 -3.33 -10.08 5.71
C PRO A 128 -2.68 -9.43 4.48
N ILE A 129 -1.51 -8.84 4.69
CA ILE A 129 -0.69 -8.31 3.62
C ILE A 129 0.29 -9.39 3.19
N VAL A 130 0.28 -9.73 1.90
CA VAL A 130 1.19 -10.70 1.30
C VAL A 130 2.01 -10.06 0.19
N CYS A 131 3.26 -10.48 0.04
CA CYS A 131 4.09 -10.20 -1.12
C CYS A 131 4.24 -11.49 -1.91
N ILE A 132 4.03 -11.43 -3.23
CA ILE A 132 4.09 -12.61 -4.11
C ILE A 132 5.45 -12.60 -4.81
N ASP A 133 6.35 -13.47 -4.38
CA ASP A 133 7.70 -13.59 -4.90
C ASP A 133 7.68 -14.20 -6.31
N HIS A 134 8.01 -13.40 -7.34
CA HIS A 134 7.95 -13.87 -8.72
C HIS A 134 9.03 -14.92 -9.06
N ASP A 135 10.13 -14.98 -8.33
CA ASP A 135 11.18 -15.99 -8.53
C ASP A 135 10.75 -17.36 -7.98
N GLN A 136 9.89 -17.37 -6.97
CA GLN A 136 9.31 -18.59 -6.39
C GLN A 136 7.99 -19.01 -7.06
N ALA A 137 7.36 -18.14 -7.83
CA ALA A 137 6.11 -18.41 -8.52
C ALA A 137 6.36 -19.07 -9.89
N PRO A 138 6.10 -20.39 -10.07
CA PRO A 138 6.23 -21.00 -11.38
C PRO A 138 5.24 -20.38 -12.37
N HIS A 139 5.58 -20.35 -13.66
CA HIS A 139 4.80 -19.64 -14.68
C HIS A 139 3.31 -20.06 -14.74
N ASN A 140 2.97 -21.29 -14.35
CA ASN A 140 1.59 -21.78 -14.29
C ASN A 140 0.87 -21.49 -12.96
N ALA A 141 1.57 -21.05 -11.91
CA ALA A 141 0.96 -20.72 -10.61
C ALA A 141 0.10 -19.44 -10.67
N TRP A 142 0.40 -18.51 -11.58
CA TRP A 142 -0.35 -17.26 -11.76
C TRP A 142 -1.81 -17.42 -12.22
N GLN A 143 -2.29 -18.66 -12.34
CA GLN A 143 -3.68 -19.00 -12.68
C GLN A 143 -4.34 -19.89 -11.61
N ASN A 144 -3.60 -20.27 -10.55
CA ASN A 144 -4.08 -21.18 -9.52
C ASN A 144 -3.57 -20.73 -8.14
N ARG A 145 -4.50 -20.36 -7.25
CA ARG A 145 -4.19 -19.85 -5.92
C ARG A 145 -3.36 -20.83 -5.09
N GLU A 146 -3.71 -22.11 -5.08
CA GLU A 146 -3.00 -23.14 -4.31
C GLU A 146 -1.56 -23.29 -4.79
N ALA A 147 -1.34 -23.22 -6.11
CA ALA A 147 0.00 -23.26 -6.69
C ALA A 147 0.82 -21.99 -6.45
N LEU A 148 0.15 -20.83 -6.26
CA LEU A 148 0.81 -19.54 -5.97
C LEU A 148 1.14 -19.37 -4.49
N GLN A 149 0.43 -20.07 -3.61
CA GLN A 149 0.58 -19.95 -2.15
C GLN A 149 2.03 -20.12 -1.65
N PRO A 150 2.86 -21.05 -2.15
CA PRO A 150 4.25 -21.19 -1.72
C PRO A 150 5.12 -19.95 -2.00
N ALA A 151 4.76 -19.15 -3.00
CA ALA A 151 5.44 -17.89 -3.33
C ALA A 151 4.89 -16.69 -2.52
N CYS A 152 3.81 -16.87 -1.77
CA CYS A 152 3.19 -15.81 -0.98
C CYS A 152 3.85 -15.71 0.40
N GLN A 153 4.57 -14.61 0.64
CA GLN A 153 5.13 -14.29 1.94
C GLN A 153 4.22 -13.33 2.69
N THR A 154 3.80 -13.68 3.92
CA THR A 154 3.03 -12.76 4.76
C THR A 154 3.94 -11.65 5.30
N VAL A 155 3.67 -10.41 4.92
CA VAL A 155 4.48 -9.23 5.29
C VAL A 155 3.97 -8.61 6.60
N ALA A 156 2.64 -8.58 6.78
CA ALA A 156 1.97 -8.03 7.95
C ALA A 156 0.56 -8.61 8.11
N PRO A 157 0.00 -8.66 9.33
CA PRO A 157 -1.36 -9.16 9.56
C PRO A 157 -2.46 -8.18 9.11
N SER A 158 -2.14 -6.92 8.84
CA SER A 158 -3.08 -5.88 8.40
C SER A 158 -2.33 -4.70 7.76
N PHE A 159 -3.04 -3.81 7.07
CA PHE A 159 -2.43 -2.60 6.50
C PHE A 159 -1.87 -1.67 7.58
N LEU A 160 -2.57 -1.54 8.72
CA LEU A 160 -2.08 -0.73 9.83
C LEU A 160 -0.79 -1.30 10.43
N ALA A 161 -0.69 -2.63 10.53
CA ALA A 161 0.53 -3.29 10.99
C ALA A 161 1.68 -3.12 10.00
N LEU A 162 1.39 -3.12 8.68
CA LEU A 162 2.37 -2.78 7.66
C LEU A 162 2.89 -1.35 7.85
N LEU A 163 2.01 -0.35 7.97
CA LEU A 163 2.43 1.04 8.19
C LEU A 163 3.29 1.19 9.46
N ALA A 164 2.93 0.48 10.53
CA ALA A 164 3.73 0.45 11.75
C ALA A 164 5.14 -0.07 11.52
N LYS A 165 5.27 -1.17 10.75
CA LYS A 165 6.54 -1.77 10.34
C LYS A 165 7.38 -0.80 9.51
N LEU A 166 6.79 -0.16 8.50
CA LEU A 166 7.50 0.79 7.61
C LEU A 166 7.96 2.08 8.33
N CYS A 167 7.44 2.35 9.53
CA CYS A 167 7.83 3.48 10.37
C CYS A 167 8.81 3.10 11.49
N ASP A 168 9.22 1.83 11.60
CA ASP A 168 10.19 1.38 12.58
C ASP A 168 11.60 1.38 11.96
N PRO A 169 12.52 2.25 12.42
CA PRO A 169 13.87 2.35 11.87
C PRO A 169 14.75 1.11 12.12
N ARG A 170 14.25 0.11 12.86
CA ARG A 170 14.96 -1.17 13.10
C ARG A 170 14.57 -2.27 12.11
N GLU A 171 13.53 -2.04 11.32
CA GLU A 171 12.96 -3.00 10.36
C GLU A 171 13.29 -2.62 8.90
N ILE A 172 14.09 -1.57 8.70
CA ILE A 172 14.54 -1.05 7.39
C ILE A 172 16.07 -1.11 7.30
#